data_AF-A0A7C1YYY6-F1
#
_entry.id   AF-A0A7C1YYY6-F1
#
_cell.length_a   1.000
_cell.length_b   1.000
_cell.length_c   1.000
_cell.angle_alpha   90.00
_cell.angle_beta   90.00
_cell.angle_gamma   90.00
#
_symmetry.space_group_name_H-M   'P 1'
#
loop_
_entity.id
_entity.type
_entity.pdbx_description
1 polymer ?
#
loop_
_entity_poly.entity_id
_entity_poly.type
_entity_poly.pdbx_seq_one_letter_code
_entity_poly.pdbx_strand_id
1 'polypeptide(L)'
;MARSVICVVAIVAACGQTALAAKVSGELKKWHKVTITFDGPQTSETADPNPFMDYRLNVTFTHQGSGKSKVVPGYYAADGNAADTSADSGNKWRVHVVPDAVGHWNDKATFRKGS
;
A
#
# COMPACT_ATOMS: atom_id res chain seq x y z
N MET A 1 10.67 -27.08 -51.91
CA MET A 1 9.76 -27.10 -50.74
C MET A 1 10.59 -26.79 -49.50
N ALA A 2 10.48 -25.60 -48.92
CA ALA A 2 11.06 -25.30 -47.60
C ALA A 2 10.20 -24.20 -46.98
N ARG A 3 9.33 -24.56 -46.05
CA ARG A 3 8.52 -23.62 -45.28
C ARG A 3 9.31 -23.30 -44.01
N SER A 4 9.99 -22.16 -44.01
CA SER A 4 10.63 -21.61 -42.81
C SER A 4 9.54 -21.23 -41.80
N VAL A 5 9.56 -21.85 -40.63
CA VAL A 5 8.72 -21.49 -39.48
C VAL A 5 9.52 -20.50 -38.65
N ILE A 6 9.10 -19.23 -38.66
CA ILE A 6 9.65 -18.20 -37.77
C ILE A 6 8.87 -18.28 -36.46
N CYS A 7 9.54 -18.71 -35.39
CA CYS A 7 8.99 -18.74 -34.05
C CYS A 7 9.16 -17.34 -33.43
N VAL A 8 8.09 -16.53 -33.42
CA VAL A 8 8.08 -15.24 -32.72
C VAL A 8 7.87 -15.54 -31.24
N VAL A 9 8.95 -15.48 -30.46
CA VAL A 9 8.87 -15.51 -29.00
C VAL A 9 8.44 -14.13 -28.53
N ALA A 10 7.16 -13.98 -28.19
CA ALA A 10 6.66 -12.80 -27.51
C ALA A 10 7.20 -12.79 -26.07
N ILE A 11 8.14 -11.89 -25.78
CA ILE A 11 8.57 -11.62 -24.41
C ILE A 11 7.44 -10.85 -23.73
N VAL A 12 6.62 -11.55 -22.96
CA VAL A 12 5.66 -10.92 -22.04
C VAL A 12 6.48 -10.34 -20.89
N ALA A 13 6.74 -9.04 -20.94
CA ALA A 13 7.27 -8.31 -19.80
C ALA A 13 6.18 -8.26 -18.71
N ALA A 14 6.19 -9.26 -17.82
CA ALA A 14 5.39 -9.24 -16.61
C ALA A 14 5.94 -8.13 -15.70
N CYS A 15 5.33 -6.94 -15.78
CA CYS A 15 5.51 -5.91 -14.76
C CYS A 15 4.93 -6.46 -13.45
N GLY A 16 5.79 -7.00 -12.59
CA GLY A 16 5.42 -7.55 -11.30
C GLY A 16 4.85 -6.47 -10.40
N GLN A 17 3.53 -6.27 -10.46
CA GLN A 17 2.80 -5.56 -9.42
C GLN A 17 2.67 -6.53 -8.24
N THR A 18 3.64 -6.51 -7.33
CA THR A 18 3.45 -7.10 -6.00
C THR A 18 2.30 -6.36 -5.33
N ALA A 19 1.13 -6.98 -5.34
CA ALA A 19 0.01 -6.52 -4.53
C ALA A 19 0.44 -6.63 -3.06
N LEU A 20 0.61 -5.50 -2.38
CA LEU A 20 0.82 -5.48 -0.94
C LEU A 20 -0.41 -6.12 -0.31
N ALA A 21 -0.23 -7.19 0.46
CA ALA A 21 -1.32 -7.76 1.24
C ALA A 21 -1.82 -6.68 2.22
N ALA A 22 -3.12 -6.36 2.15
CA ALA A 22 -3.73 -5.30 2.93
C ALA A 22 -4.76 -5.88 3.93
N LYS A 23 -4.64 -5.49 5.19
CA LYS A 23 -5.58 -5.81 6.28
C LYS A 23 -6.30 -4.55 6.73
N VAL A 24 -7.62 -4.58 6.69
CA VAL A 24 -8.47 -3.50 7.22
C VAL A 24 -8.90 -3.83 8.65
N SER A 25 -8.84 -2.85 9.55
CA SER A 25 -9.33 -2.95 10.92
C SER A 25 -9.97 -1.65 11.40
N GLY A 26 -10.72 -1.73 12.51
CA GLY A 26 -11.52 -0.64 13.05
C GLY A 26 -13.00 -0.75 12.68
N GLU A 27 -13.79 0.22 13.12
CA GLU A 27 -15.22 0.26 12.84
C GLU A 27 -15.48 0.89 11.48
N LEU A 28 -16.12 0.15 10.56
CA LEU A 28 -16.50 0.63 9.23
C LEU A 28 -17.74 1.55 9.31
N LYS A 29 -17.60 2.64 10.07
CA LYS A 29 -18.63 3.65 10.28
C LYS A 29 -18.12 5.02 9.85
N LYS A 30 -19.07 5.87 9.45
CA LYS A 30 -18.80 7.28 9.21
C LYS A 30 -18.18 7.92 10.47
N TRP A 31 -17.17 8.74 10.28
CA TRP A 31 -16.44 9.47 11.32
C TRP A 31 -15.68 8.59 12.34
N HIS A 32 -15.53 7.30 12.06
CA HIS A 32 -14.69 6.40 12.86
C HIS A 32 -13.39 6.10 12.13
N LYS A 33 -12.32 5.87 12.90
CA LYS A 33 -11.01 5.52 12.36
C LYS A 33 -11.06 4.12 11.77
N VAL A 34 -10.71 4.01 10.50
CA VAL A 34 -10.40 2.77 9.81
C VAL A 34 -8.90 2.74 9.55
N THR A 35 -8.26 1.64 9.93
CA THR A 35 -6.83 1.41 9.71
C THR A 35 -6.66 0.40 8.59
N ILE A 36 -5.87 0.74 7.58
CA ILE A 36 -5.39 -0.21 6.57
C ILE A 36 -3.92 -0.46 6.85
N THR A 37 -3.56 -1.72 7.06
CA THR A 37 -2.18 -2.18 7.25
C THR A 37 -1.74 -2.94 6.02
N PHE A 38 -0.61 -2.58 5.45
CA PHE A 38 0.02 -3.22 4.30
C PHE A 38 1.29 -3.94 4.72
N ASP A 39 1.55 -5.08 4.09
CA ASP A 39 2.85 -5.75 4.16
C ASP A 39 3.77 -5.22 3.05
N GLY A 40 4.75 -4.39 3.43
CA GLY A 40 5.73 -3.77 2.54
C GLY A 40 7.13 -4.37 2.67
N PRO A 41 8.18 -3.64 2.23
CA PRO A 41 9.56 -4.07 2.44
C PRO A 41 9.87 -4.21 3.93
N GLN A 42 10.66 -5.23 4.26
CA GLN A 42 11.28 -5.38 5.57
C GLN A 42 12.38 -4.33 5.73
N THR A 43 12.34 -3.58 6.82
CA THR A 43 13.30 -2.49 7.09
C THR A 43 13.35 -2.21 8.59
N SER A 44 14.12 -1.21 9.00
CA SER A 44 14.16 -0.69 10.37
C SER A 44 14.23 0.83 10.38
N GLU A 45 13.98 1.46 11.52
CA GLU A 45 14.06 2.91 11.73
C GLU A 45 15.42 3.51 11.38
N THR A 46 16.48 2.69 11.38
CA THR A 46 17.87 3.06 11.12
C THR A 46 18.44 2.48 9.83
N ALA A 47 17.63 1.76 9.05
CA ALA A 47 18.06 1.16 7.80
C ALA A 47 18.44 2.22 6.74
N ASP A 48 19.28 1.82 5.80
CA ASP A 48 19.49 2.49 4.52
C ASP A 48 19.04 1.53 3.41
N PRO A 49 17.94 1.82 2.68
CA PRO A 49 17.13 3.04 2.73
C PRO A 49 16.26 3.17 3.99
N ASN A 50 16.09 4.40 4.47
CA ASN A 50 15.32 4.71 5.67
C ASN A 50 13.80 4.73 5.38
N PRO A 51 12.97 4.02 6.16
CA PRO A 51 11.53 3.94 5.93
C PRO A 51 10.78 5.26 6.04
N PHE A 52 11.29 6.20 6.84
CA PHE A 52 10.66 7.49 7.07
C PHE A 52 11.10 8.55 6.05
N MET A 53 12.33 8.45 5.55
CA MET A 53 12.91 9.44 4.65
C MET A 53 12.77 9.04 3.17
N ASP A 54 12.98 7.77 2.87
CA ASP A 54 13.15 7.28 1.50
C ASP A 54 11.92 6.57 0.96
N TYR A 55 10.88 6.37 1.76
CA TYR A 55 9.64 5.75 1.30
C TYR A 55 8.44 6.66 1.48
N ARG A 56 7.51 6.55 0.52
CA ARG A 56 6.23 7.24 0.57
C ARG A 56 5.10 6.29 0.19
N LEU A 57 4.22 6.04 1.17
CA LEU A 57 2.92 5.42 0.96
C LEU A 57 1.84 6.50 0.86
N ASN A 58 1.08 6.49 -0.22
CA ASN A 58 -0.16 7.27 -0.35
C ASN A 58 -1.29 6.34 -0.78
N VAL A 59 -2.44 6.42 -0.11
CA VAL A 59 -3.65 5.70 -0.50
C VAL A 59 -4.71 6.70 -0.94
N THR A 60 -5.20 6.53 -2.16
CA THR A 60 -6.30 7.33 -2.69
C THR A 60 -7.61 6.59 -2.41
N PHE A 61 -8.52 7.23 -1.70
CA PHE A 61 -9.86 6.72 -1.42
C PHE A 61 -10.87 7.46 -2.27
N THR A 62 -11.72 6.74 -2.99
CA THR A 62 -12.78 7.29 -3.83
C THR A 62 -14.13 6.72 -3.43
N HIS A 63 -15.05 7.60 -3.00
CA HIS A 63 -16.41 7.21 -2.66
C HIS A 63 -17.20 6.95 -3.93
N GLN A 64 -17.73 5.73 -4.09
CA GLN A 64 -18.42 5.35 -5.32
C GLN A 64 -19.70 6.15 -5.55
N GLY A 65 -20.46 6.47 -4.49
CA GLY A 65 -21.74 7.14 -4.63
C GLY A 65 -21.66 8.63 -4.98
N SER A 66 -20.57 9.31 -4.61
CA SER A 66 -20.42 10.77 -4.83
C SER A 66 -19.26 11.14 -5.74
N GLY A 67 -18.39 10.19 -6.09
CA GLY A 67 -17.14 10.44 -6.82
C GLY A 67 -16.09 11.21 -6.02
N LYS A 68 -16.36 11.59 -4.77
CA LYS A 68 -15.40 12.32 -3.93
C LYS A 68 -14.15 11.48 -3.71
N SER A 69 -12.99 12.07 -3.94
CA SER A 69 -11.69 11.42 -3.76
C SER A 69 -10.83 12.16 -2.75
N LYS A 70 -10.07 11.42 -1.94
CA LYS A 70 -9.10 11.97 -1.00
C LYS A 70 -7.83 11.12 -0.99
N VAL A 71 -6.67 11.77 -0.93
CA VAL A 71 -5.38 11.09 -0.77
C VAL A 71 -4.98 11.16 0.69
N VAL A 72 -4.68 10.00 1.29
CA VAL A 72 -4.27 9.90 2.67
C VAL A 72 -2.84 9.34 2.72
N PRO A 73 -1.88 10.06 3.33
CA PRO A 73 -0.53 9.56 3.50
C PRO A 73 -0.50 8.42 4.51
N GLY A 74 0.36 7.44 4.24
CA GLY A 74 0.68 6.36 5.15
C GLY A 74 2.03 6.55 5.84
N TYR A 75 2.30 5.71 6.83
CA TYR A 75 3.51 5.73 7.64
C TYR A 75 4.05 4.32 7.89
N TYR A 76 5.34 4.22 8.16
CA TYR A 76 6.00 2.99 8.59
C TYR A 76 5.65 2.68 10.05
N ALA A 77 5.29 1.43 10.34
CA ALA A 77 4.78 0.99 11.63
C ALA A 77 5.54 -0.20 12.21
N ALA A 78 6.79 -0.45 11.77
CA ALA A 78 7.63 -1.56 12.22
C ALA A 78 6.90 -2.91 12.17
N ASP A 79 6.72 -3.58 13.30
CA ASP A 79 6.00 -4.86 13.45
C ASP A 79 4.46 -4.70 13.52
N GLY A 80 3.96 -3.47 13.56
CA GLY A 80 2.56 -3.11 13.74
C GLY A 80 2.13 -3.03 15.22
N ASN A 81 3.01 -3.32 16.16
CA ASN A 81 2.74 -3.24 17.60
C ASN A 81 3.87 -2.55 18.39
N ALA A 82 4.68 -1.73 17.72
CA ALA A 82 5.83 -1.02 18.31
C ALA A 82 5.53 -0.26 19.61
N ALA A 83 4.28 0.20 19.80
CA ALA A 83 3.86 0.84 21.06
C ALA A 83 3.98 -0.08 22.29
N ASP A 84 3.78 -1.39 22.12
CA ASP A 84 3.89 -2.37 23.21
C ASP A 84 5.18 -3.19 23.12
N THR A 85 5.73 -3.38 21.92
CA THR A 85 6.91 -4.24 21.69
C THR A 85 8.22 -3.46 21.68
N SER A 86 8.17 -2.12 21.58
CA SER A 86 9.33 -1.28 21.30
C SER A 86 10.10 -1.68 20.04
N ALA A 87 9.44 -2.34 19.08
CA ALA A 87 10.06 -2.78 17.83
C ALA A 87 10.44 -1.58 16.95
N ASP A 88 11.68 -1.57 16.51
CA ASP A 88 12.27 -0.60 15.56
C ASP A 88 12.33 -1.14 14.13
N SER A 89 11.83 -2.36 13.90
CA SER A 89 11.97 -3.07 12.64
C SER A 89 10.75 -3.93 12.34
N GLY A 90 10.56 -4.21 11.05
CA GLY A 90 9.38 -4.88 10.55
C GLY A 90 8.97 -4.38 9.18
N ASN A 91 7.81 -4.86 8.73
CA ASN A 91 7.32 -4.65 7.37
C ASN A 91 5.90 -4.08 7.31
N LYS A 92 5.39 -3.55 8.42
CA LYS A 92 4.04 -3.00 8.49
C LYS A 92 4.03 -1.54 8.10
N TRP A 93 3.11 -1.20 7.21
CA TRP A 93 2.85 0.17 6.77
C TRP A 93 1.38 0.48 6.96
N ARG A 94 1.04 1.65 7.49
CA ARG A 94 -0.35 1.96 7.88
C ARG A 94 -0.86 3.23 7.27
N VAL A 95 -2.16 3.23 6.99
CA VAL A 95 -2.95 4.42 6.69
C VAL A 95 -4.14 4.45 7.63
N HIS A 96 -4.42 5.63 8.18
CA HIS A 96 -5.62 5.88 8.97
C HIS A 96 -6.54 6.80 8.19
N VAL A 97 -7.75 6.32 7.88
CA VAL A 97 -8.78 7.10 7.20
C VAL A 97 -10.00 7.22 8.11
N VAL A 98 -10.65 8.38 8.05
CA VAL A 98 -11.93 8.63 8.70
C VAL A 98 -12.94 8.91 7.57
N PRO A 99 -13.75 7.91 7.16
CA PRO A 99 -14.74 8.09 6.12
C PRO A 99 -15.79 9.12 6.54
N ASP A 100 -16.12 10.05 5.65
CA ASP A 100 -17.10 11.12 5.87
C ASP A 100 -18.45 10.83 5.19
N ALA A 101 -18.55 9.70 4.48
CA ALA A 101 -19.76 9.21 3.86
C ALA A 101 -19.91 7.69 4.07
N VAL A 102 -21.16 7.25 4.18
CA VAL A 102 -21.53 5.83 4.19
C VAL A 102 -21.58 5.29 2.76
N GLY A 103 -21.29 4.00 2.59
CA GLY A 103 -21.30 3.33 1.29
C GLY A 103 -19.92 2.76 0.92
N HIS A 104 -19.78 2.35 -0.34
CA HIS A 104 -18.55 1.75 -0.83
C HIS A 104 -17.48 2.79 -1.14
N TRP A 105 -16.27 2.49 -0.69
CA TRP A 105 -15.07 3.26 -0.98
C TRP A 105 -14.09 2.35 -1.73
N ASN A 106 -13.62 2.80 -2.89
CA ASN A 106 -12.49 2.18 -3.57
C ASN A 106 -11.20 2.79 -3.02
N ASP A 107 -10.19 1.96 -2.83
CA ASP A 107 -8.86 2.40 -2.46
C ASP A 107 -7.81 2.02 -3.53
N LYS A 108 -6.80 2.87 -3.66
CA LYS A 108 -5.63 2.62 -4.50
C LYS A 108 -4.38 3.06 -3.77
N ALA A 109 -3.56 2.09 -3.38
CA ALA A 109 -2.26 2.35 -2.78
C ALA A 109 -1.20 2.68 -3.84
N THR A 110 -0.35 3.65 -3.53
CA THR A 110 0.86 3.97 -4.28
C THR A 110 2.02 4.00 -3.30
N PHE A 111 2.99 3.13 -3.53
CA PHE A 111 4.18 2.99 -2.70
C PHE A 111 5.41 3.30 -3.54
N ARG A 112 6.22 4.26 -3.10
CA ARG A 112 7.39 4.74 -3.84
C ARG A 112 8.61 4.75 -2.94
N LYS A 113 9.75 4.43 -3.52
CA LYS A 113 11.07 4.64 -2.94
C LYS A 113 11.71 5.88 -3.61
N GLY A 114 12.26 6.79 -2.83
CA GLY A 114 13.08 7.91 -3.28
C GLY A 114 14.43 7.42 -3.82
N SER A 115 14.98 8.17 -4.76
CA SER A 115 16.27 7.92 -5.40
C SER A 115 17.32 8.89 -4.88
#